data_AF-A0AB36R3U9-F1
#
_entry.id   AF-A0AB36R3U9-F1
#
_cell.length_a   1.000
_cell.length_b   1.000
_cell.length_c   1.000
_cell.angle_alpha   90.00
_cell.angle_beta   90.00
_cell.angle_gamma   90.00
#
_symmetry.space_group_name_H-M   'P 1'
#
loop_
_entity.id
_entity.type
_entity.pdbx_description
1 polymer ?
#
loop_
_entity_poly.entity_id
_entity_poly.type
_entity_poly.pdbx_seq_one_letter_code
_entity_poly.pdbx_strand_id
1 'polypeptide(L)'
;MMADRTLLRAIVGTIALAGFDLLAMHAGAGASEQSTKIQNALPERLRPTRCDATQEWTRETLKAFATCQSSIYGLEPRLAHAVMEIESGFDPEARGADGEVGLMQVMPATARMLGFQGPLEELSAPKTNIALGVKYLAQANRLADGDLCTTVMKYRAGHNESRFSALSVRYCQRARSILAREGFEVDGPLPVATFGFSTFSAGGEDSAPAAGKRVCVRRVFVPGPRYMKCADYRNARQARQIRTLRARLFAG
;
A
#
# COMPACT_ATOMS: atom_id res chain seq x y z
N MET A 1 2.33 48.11 50.65
CA MET A 1 2.29 49.36 49.85
C MET A 1 0.98 49.34 49.08
N MET A 2 -0.05 50.03 49.60
CA MET A 2 -0.68 51.22 48.98
C MET A 2 -1.27 50.89 47.59
N ALA A 3 -2.58 50.65 47.46
CA ALA A 3 -3.65 51.65 47.30
C ALA A 3 -3.45 52.48 46.01
N ASP A 4 -4.40 52.74 45.11
CA ASP A 4 -5.83 52.96 45.30
C ASP A 4 -6.50 53.21 43.91
N ARG A 5 -7.82 53.00 43.84
CA ARG A 5 -8.89 53.83 43.21
C ARG A 5 -8.72 54.41 41.76
N THR A 6 -9.73 54.55 40.87
CA THR A 6 -11.20 54.36 40.89
C THR A 6 -11.80 55.06 39.64
N LEU A 7 -13.06 54.73 39.32
CA LEU A 7 -14.07 55.44 38.49
C LEU A 7 -14.08 55.25 36.95
N LEU A 8 -15.22 55.25 36.23
CA LEU A 8 -16.65 54.89 36.42
C LEU A 8 -17.42 55.43 35.19
N ARG A 9 -18.58 54.80 34.90
CA ARG A 9 -19.79 55.24 34.15
C ARG A 9 -20.05 54.33 32.93
N ALA A 10 -20.98 53.36 32.94
CA ALA A 10 -22.43 53.36 33.23
C ALA A 10 -23.26 54.14 32.20
N ILE A 11 -23.99 53.41 31.34
CA ILE A 11 -25.30 53.83 30.82
C ILE A 11 -26.27 52.64 30.90
N VAL A 12 -27.42 52.96 31.46
CA VAL A 12 -28.62 52.19 31.77
C VAL A 12 -29.55 52.16 30.56
N GLY A 13 -30.33 51.09 30.41
CA GLY A 13 -31.47 51.03 29.49
C GLY A 13 -32.37 49.82 29.74
N THR A 14 -33.27 49.97 30.71
CA THR A 14 -34.37 49.08 31.11
C THR A 14 -35.53 49.05 30.10
N ILE A 15 -36.35 47.98 30.12
CA ILE A 15 -37.83 47.91 29.99
C ILE A 15 -38.21 46.39 30.04
N ALA A 16 -38.66 45.85 31.19
CA ALA A 16 -40.05 45.63 31.64
C ALA A 16 -40.80 44.55 30.82
N LEU A 17 -40.97 43.31 31.33
CA LEU A 17 -41.96 42.76 32.29
C LEU A 17 -43.26 42.24 31.65
N ALA A 18 -43.47 40.93 31.74
CA ALA A 18 -44.72 40.17 31.99
C ALA A 18 -44.41 38.68 31.66
N GLY A 19 -44.57 37.67 32.51
CA GLY A 19 -45.52 37.50 33.60
C GLY A 19 -46.77 36.80 33.07
N PHE A 20 -46.72 35.48 32.84
CA PHE A 20 -47.91 34.64 32.68
C PHE A 20 -47.65 33.25 33.28
N ASP A 21 -48.46 32.92 34.28
CA ASP A 21 -48.52 31.66 35.01
C ASP A 21 -48.80 30.45 34.10
N LEU A 22 -48.23 29.29 34.43
CA LEU A 22 -48.76 28.02 33.95
C LEU A 22 -48.95 27.02 35.09
N LEU A 23 -50.21 26.60 35.19
CA LEU A 23 -50.82 25.64 36.08
C LEU A 23 -50.40 24.19 35.73
N ALA A 24 -50.59 23.34 36.74
CA ALA A 24 -50.24 21.93 36.89
C ALA A 24 -50.76 20.92 35.85
N MET A 25 -50.00 19.81 35.76
CA MET A 25 -50.37 18.39 35.59
C MET A 25 -51.30 17.99 34.43
N HIS A 26 -50.86 17.02 33.61
CA HIS A 26 -51.61 15.79 33.25
C HIS A 26 -50.63 14.73 32.72
N ALA A 27 -50.71 13.52 33.28
CA ALA A 27 -50.09 12.32 32.76
C ALA A 27 -50.93 11.75 31.60
N GLY A 28 -50.29 11.15 30.60
CA GLY A 28 -50.95 10.44 29.52
C GLY A 28 -49.97 9.63 28.68
N ALA A 29 -50.08 8.30 28.76
CA ALA A 29 -49.38 7.34 27.92
C ALA A 29 -49.94 7.34 26.48
N GLY A 30 -49.10 7.07 25.48
CA GLY A 30 -49.54 6.88 24.09
C GLY A 30 -48.38 6.62 23.13
N ALA A 31 -48.50 5.56 22.34
CA ALA A 31 -47.50 5.00 21.43
C ALA A 31 -47.48 5.66 20.04
N SER A 32 -46.41 5.36 19.29
CA SER A 32 -46.23 5.45 17.82
C SER A 32 -46.34 6.87 17.22
N GLU A 33 -45.79 7.24 16.06
CA GLU A 33 -44.79 6.74 15.13
C GLU A 33 -44.51 7.96 14.23
N GLN A 34 -43.28 8.06 13.71
CA GLN A 34 -42.92 8.81 12.50
C GLN A 34 -42.85 10.35 12.50
N SER A 35 -41.74 10.78 11.89
CA SER A 35 -41.58 12.03 11.13
C SER A 35 -41.12 13.27 11.88
N THR A 36 -39.79 13.44 11.99
CA THR A 36 -39.17 14.68 11.46
C THR A 36 -37.69 14.43 11.08
N LYS A 37 -37.45 14.31 9.77
CA LYS A 37 -36.15 14.53 9.14
C LYS A 37 -35.89 16.04 9.10
N ILE A 38 -34.78 16.52 9.68
CA ILE A 38 -33.99 17.67 9.18
C ILE A 38 -32.52 17.23 9.32
N GLN A 39 -31.97 16.55 8.31
CA GLN A 39 -31.28 17.15 7.15
C GLN A 39 -30.04 17.96 7.55
N ASN A 40 -28.93 17.25 7.72
CA ASN A 40 -27.62 17.64 7.19
C ASN A 40 -26.90 16.36 6.74
N ALA A 41 -27.48 15.71 5.73
CA ALA A 41 -26.83 14.63 5.01
C ALA A 41 -26.30 15.21 3.70
N LEU A 42 -24.98 15.31 3.59
CA LEU A 42 -24.25 15.49 2.34
C LEU A 42 -24.87 14.56 1.26
N PRO A 43 -25.07 15.02 0.02
CA PRO A 43 -25.74 14.24 -1.02
C PRO A 43 -25.17 12.83 -1.10
N GLU A 44 -26.04 11.82 -1.13
CA GLU A 44 -25.69 10.38 -1.24
C GLU A 44 -24.64 10.09 -2.34
N ARG A 45 -24.62 10.92 -3.40
CA ARG A 45 -23.66 10.88 -4.52
C ARG A 45 -22.21 11.19 -4.15
N LEU A 46 -21.93 11.69 -2.95
CA LEU A 46 -20.59 12.02 -2.45
C LEU A 46 -20.08 11.03 -1.40
N ARG A 47 -20.86 10.00 -1.05
CA ARG A 47 -20.37 8.89 -0.23
C ARG A 47 -19.63 7.92 -1.16
N PRO A 48 -18.36 7.56 -0.91
CA PRO A 48 -17.74 6.46 -1.63
C PRO A 48 -18.58 5.22 -1.33
N THR A 49 -19.34 4.76 -2.33
CA THR A 49 -19.95 3.43 -2.32
C THR A 49 -18.85 2.48 -1.89
N ARG A 50 -19.12 1.61 -0.89
CA ARG A 50 -18.17 0.56 -0.49
C ARG A 50 -17.56 -0.03 -1.74
N CYS A 51 -16.26 -0.31 -1.73
CA CYS A 51 -15.59 -0.88 -2.90
C CYS A 51 -16.27 -2.20 -3.27
N ASP A 52 -17.25 -2.12 -4.17
CA ASP A 52 -18.06 -3.25 -4.58
C ASP A 52 -17.19 -4.05 -5.55
N ALA A 53 -17.03 -5.33 -5.22
CA ALA A 53 -16.30 -6.24 -6.07
C ALA A 53 -17.16 -6.51 -7.31
N THR A 54 -16.54 -6.39 -8.49
CA THR A 54 -17.20 -6.67 -9.76
C THR A 54 -17.43 -8.17 -9.92
N GLN A 55 -18.41 -8.55 -10.74
CA GLN A 55 -18.63 -9.96 -11.11
C GLN A 55 -17.52 -10.50 -12.03
N GLU A 56 -16.82 -9.62 -12.77
CA GLU A 56 -15.71 -9.98 -13.66
C GLU A 56 -14.45 -9.15 -13.36
N TRP A 57 -13.28 -9.80 -13.43
CA TRP A 57 -11.97 -9.19 -13.20
C TRP A 57 -11.24 -8.93 -14.53
N THR A 58 -11.42 -7.72 -15.07
CA THR A 58 -10.63 -7.19 -16.19
C THR A 58 -9.59 -6.20 -15.66
N ARG A 59 -8.63 -5.79 -16.49
CA ARG A 59 -7.64 -4.77 -16.12
C ARG A 59 -8.30 -3.49 -15.60
N GLU A 60 -9.39 -3.07 -16.22
CA GLU A 60 -10.14 -1.86 -15.88
C GLU A 60 -10.85 -2.02 -14.53
N THR A 61 -11.49 -3.16 -14.27
CA THR A 61 -12.18 -3.39 -12.99
C THR A 61 -11.20 -3.60 -11.84
N LEU A 62 -10.03 -4.21 -12.10
CA LEU A 62 -8.93 -4.29 -11.14
C LEU A 62 -8.41 -2.89 -10.76
N LYS A 63 -8.18 -2.02 -11.76
CA LYS A 63 -7.78 -0.61 -11.52
C LYS A 63 -8.88 0.16 -10.77
N ALA A 64 -10.15 -0.03 -11.11
CA ALA A 64 -11.26 0.62 -10.42
C ALA A 64 -11.33 0.20 -8.94
N PHE A 65 -11.20 -1.11 -8.66
CA PHE A 65 -11.19 -1.61 -7.30
C PHE A 65 -9.96 -1.11 -6.51
N ALA A 66 -8.78 -1.13 -7.12
CA ALA A 66 -7.56 -0.56 -6.52
C ALA A 66 -7.69 0.95 -6.24
N THR A 67 -8.35 1.70 -7.12
CA THR A 67 -8.65 3.14 -6.91
C THR A 67 -9.52 3.34 -5.69
N CYS A 68 -10.59 2.56 -5.56
CA CYS A 68 -11.45 2.61 -4.39
C CYS A 68 -10.71 2.21 -3.10
N GLN A 69 -9.89 1.17 -3.13
CA GLN A 69 -9.06 0.81 -1.98
C GLN A 69 -8.06 1.92 -1.62
N SER A 70 -7.49 2.59 -2.63
CA SER A 70 -6.52 3.66 -2.42
C SER A 70 -7.15 4.88 -1.75
N SER A 71 -8.40 5.22 -2.09
CA SER A 71 -9.12 6.33 -1.47
C SER A 71 -9.39 6.11 0.02
N ILE A 72 -9.62 4.86 0.45
CA ILE A 72 -9.79 4.49 1.88
C ILE A 72 -8.53 4.83 2.69
N TYR A 73 -7.34 4.67 2.10
CA TYR A 73 -6.07 4.86 2.80
C TYR A 73 -5.34 6.17 2.46
N GLY A 74 -5.95 7.05 1.66
CA GLY A 74 -5.34 8.30 1.20
C GLY A 74 -4.10 8.08 0.32
N LEU A 75 -4.08 7.01 -0.48
CA LEU A 75 -3.01 6.71 -1.42
C LEU A 75 -3.37 7.23 -2.81
N GLU A 76 -2.39 7.78 -3.54
CA GLU A 76 -2.56 8.15 -4.95
C GLU A 76 -2.90 6.90 -5.79
N PRO A 77 -4.09 6.79 -6.42
CA PRO A 77 -4.53 5.58 -7.10
C PRO A 77 -3.57 5.06 -8.17
N ARG A 78 -2.94 5.97 -8.91
CA ARG A 78 -1.98 5.61 -9.97
C ARG A 78 -0.77 4.86 -9.44
N LEU A 79 -0.37 5.11 -8.19
CA LEU A 79 0.71 4.37 -7.55
C LEU A 79 0.31 2.91 -7.29
N ALA A 80 -0.92 2.65 -6.86
CA ALA A 80 -1.41 1.28 -6.71
C ALA A 80 -1.49 0.54 -8.06
N HIS A 81 -1.90 1.24 -9.13
CA HIS A 81 -1.94 0.68 -10.48
C HIS A 81 -0.53 0.33 -10.98
N ALA A 82 0.43 1.25 -10.80
CA ALA A 82 1.82 1.06 -11.19
C ALA A 82 2.46 -0.12 -10.45
N VAL A 83 2.25 -0.24 -9.13
CA VAL A 83 2.74 -1.38 -8.35
C VAL A 83 2.12 -2.68 -8.83
N MET A 84 0.80 -2.74 -9.02
CA MET A 84 0.12 -3.96 -9.52
C MET A 84 0.65 -4.38 -10.91
N GLU A 85 0.91 -3.42 -11.81
CA GLU A 85 1.50 -3.71 -13.11
C GLU A 85 2.94 -4.25 -12.98
N ILE A 86 3.75 -3.66 -12.09
CA ILE A 86 5.14 -4.08 -11.87
C ILE A 86 5.22 -5.50 -11.32
N GLU A 87 4.34 -5.81 -10.37
CA GLU A 87 4.34 -7.04 -9.58
C GLU A 87 3.84 -8.24 -10.38
N SER A 88 2.70 -8.12 -11.07
CA SER A 88 2.10 -9.26 -11.79
C SER A 88 1.68 -8.98 -13.23
N GLY A 89 1.77 -7.74 -13.69
CA GLY A 89 1.18 -7.37 -14.98
C GLY A 89 -0.34 -7.51 -15.01
N PHE A 90 -0.99 -7.45 -13.83
CA PHE A 90 -2.43 -7.69 -13.60
C PHE A 90 -2.87 -9.15 -13.68
N ASP A 91 -1.95 -10.11 -13.52
CA ASP A 91 -2.27 -11.53 -13.39
C ASP A 91 -2.61 -11.90 -11.91
N PRO A 92 -3.83 -12.38 -11.59
CA PRO A 92 -4.19 -12.83 -10.25
C PRO A 92 -3.60 -14.20 -9.88
N GLU A 93 -3.20 -15.00 -10.87
CA GLU A 93 -2.58 -16.31 -10.65
C GLU A 93 -1.06 -16.24 -10.51
N ALA A 94 -0.47 -15.05 -10.63
CA ALA A 94 0.96 -14.85 -10.48
C ALA A 94 1.48 -15.38 -9.13
N ARG A 95 2.61 -16.11 -9.20
CA ARG A 95 3.35 -16.61 -8.04
C ARG A 95 4.82 -16.25 -8.18
N GLY A 96 5.32 -15.52 -7.21
CA GLY A 96 6.71 -15.08 -7.18
C GLY A 96 7.65 -16.20 -6.73
N ALA A 97 8.94 -16.05 -7.06
CA ALA A 97 9.95 -17.07 -6.77
C ALA A 97 10.22 -17.23 -5.27
N ASP A 98 9.85 -16.24 -4.47
CA ASP A 98 10.12 -16.18 -3.04
C ASP A 98 8.85 -16.39 -2.20
N GLY A 99 7.73 -16.70 -2.85
CA GLY A 99 6.45 -17.05 -2.22
C GLY A 99 5.42 -15.93 -2.27
N GLU A 100 5.66 -14.88 -3.05
CA GLU A 100 4.69 -13.81 -3.31
C GLU A 100 3.45 -14.32 -4.04
N VAL A 101 2.28 -13.76 -3.70
CA VAL A 101 0.99 -14.24 -4.23
C VAL A 101 0.21 -13.12 -4.91
N GLY A 102 -0.29 -13.40 -6.11
CA GLY A 102 -1.34 -12.65 -6.79
C GLY A 102 -0.96 -11.30 -7.35
N LEU A 103 -1.98 -10.47 -7.59
CA LEU A 103 -1.92 -9.20 -8.31
C LEU A 103 -0.86 -8.21 -7.80
N MET A 104 -0.73 -8.10 -6.49
CA MET A 104 0.19 -7.18 -5.84
C MET A 104 1.37 -7.92 -5.20
N GLN A 105 1.55 -9.22 -5.52
CA GLN A 105 2.64 -10.06 -5.04
C GLN A 105 2.82 -9.98 -3.50
N VAL A 106 1.69 -10.08 -2.79
CA VAL A 106 1.68 -9.99 -1.33
C VAL A 106 2.31 -11.25 -0.73
N MET A 107 3.31 -11.08 0.14
CA MET A 107 3.89 -12.17 0.91
C MET A 107 2.88 -12.71 1.94
N PRO A 108 2.74 -14.05 2.10
CA PRO A 108 1.85 -14.62 3.11
C PRO A 108 2.12 -14.10 4.53
N ALA A 109 3.39 -13.94 4.91
CA ALA A 109 3.77 -13.35 6.21
C ALA A 109 3.28 -11.89 6.37
N THR A 110 3.30 -11.11 5.29
CA THR A 110 2.79 -9.74 5.28
C THR A 110 1.27 -9.72 5.40
N ALA A 111 0.57 -10.61 4.68
CA ALA A 111 -0.88 -10.77 4.80
C ALA A 111 -1.29 -11.09 6.25
N ARG A 112 -0.57 -12.02 6.91
CA ARG A 112 -0.80 -12.38 8.33
C ARG A 112 -0.61 -11.18 9.25
N MET A 113 0.46 -10.40 9.05
CA MET A 113 0.71 -9.16 9.80
C MET A 113 -0.42 -8.12 9.66
N LEU A 114 -1.09 -8.10 8.50
CA LEU A 114 -2.21 -7.21 8.23
C LEU A 114 -3.57 -7.74 8.71
N GLY A 115 -3.60 -8.92 9.34
CA GLY A 115 -4.78 -9.55 9.94
C GLY A 115 -5.46 -10.62 9.09
N PHE A 116 -4.90 -10.98 7.92
CA PHE A 116 -5.47 -12.03 7.08
C PHE A 116 -5.30 -13.41 7.72
N GLN A 117 -6.40 -14.17 7.84
CA GLN A 117 -6.40 -15.49 8.48
C GLN A 117 -6.69 -16.67 7.52
N GLY A 118 -7.13 -16.38 6.29
CA GLY A 118 -7.51 -17.39 5.31
C GLY A 118 -6.34 -18.19 4.71
N PRO A 119 -6.65 -19.17 3.85
CA PRO A 119 -5.66 -19.97 3.12
C PRO A 119 -5.05 -19.19 1.93
N LEU A 120 -4.10 -19.80 1.20
CA LEU A 120 -3.39 -19.11 0.12
C LEU A 120 -4.29 -18.82 -1.10
N GLU A 121 -5.29 -19.66 -1.33
CA GLU A 121 -6.27 -19.51 -2.42
C GLU A 121 -7.11 -18.23 -2.21
N GLU A 122 -7.52 -17.97 -0.97
CA GLU A 122 -8.19 -16.73 -0.60
C GLU A 122 -7.26 -15.51 -0.68
N LEU A 123 -5.95 -15.69 -0.44
CA LEU A 123 -4.96 -14.62 -0.60
C LEU A 123 -4.75 -14.25 -2.08
N SER A 124 -4.86 -15.21 -3.00
CA SER A 124 -4.81 -14.94 -4.44
C SER A 124 -6.09 -14.31 -4.99
N ALA A 125 -7.21 -14.40 -4.28
CA ALA A 125 -8.46 -13.79 -4.73
C ALA A 125 -8.29 -12.27 -4.96
N PRO A 126 -8.65 -11.74 -6.14
CA PRO A 126 -8.35 -10.35 -6.52
C PRO A 126 -8.75 -9.31 -5.47
N LYS A 127 -9.97 -9.43 -4.93
CA LYS A 127 -10.48 -8.54 -3.89
C LYS A 127 -9.56 -8.51 -2.66
N THR A 128 -9.20 -9.68 -2.14
CA THR A 128 -8.34 -9.83 -0.96
C THR A 128 -6.94 -9.33 -1.24
N ASN A 129 -6.37 -9.74 -2.37
CA ASN A 129 -4.99 -9.42 -2.73
C ASN A 129 -4.79 -7.92 -2.91
N ILE A 130 -5.69 -7.25 -3.65
CA ILE A 130 -5.64 -5.80 -3.85
C ILE A 130 -5.85 -5.07 -2.53
N ALA A 131 -6.85 -5.46 -1.72
CA ALA A 131 -7.12 -4.78 -0.46
C ALA A 131 -5.91 -4.84 0.50
N LEU A 132 -5.24 -5.99 0.61
CA LEU A 132 -4.05 -6.15 1.43
C LEU A 132 -2.83 -5.43 0.84
N GLY A 133 -2.61 -5.56 -0.47
CA GLY A 133 -1.49 -4.91 -1.16
C GLY A 133 -1.59 -3.39 -1.10
N VAL A 134 -2.76 -2.81 -1.35
CA VAL A 134 -2.99 -1.36 -1.23
C VAL A 134 -2.82 -0.89 0.21
N LYS A 135 -3.34 -1.63 1.20
CA LYS A 135 -3.14 -1.32 2.63
C LYS A 135 -1.65 -1.26 2.99
N TYR A 136 -0.87 -2.25 2.54
CA TYR A 136 0.57 -2.32 2.78
C TYR A 136 1.31 -1.17 2.08
N LEU A 137 0.99 -0.91 0.81
CA LEU A 137 1.56 0.19 0.04
C LEU A 137 1.26 1.57 0.65
N ALA A 138 0.05 1.77 1.17
CA ALA A 138 -0.31 3.01 1.85
C ALA A 138 0.44 3.19 3.17
N GLN A 139 0.74 2.10 3.90
CA GLN A 139 1.62 2.16 5.07
C GLN A 139 3.04 2.54 4.66
N ALA A 140 3.58 1.93 3.60
CA ALA A 140 4.89 2.30 3.05
C ALA A 140 4.94 3.78 2.64
N ASN A 141 3.88 4.28 2.00
CA ASN A 141 3.77 5.68 1.56
C ASN A 141 3.80 6.67 2.73
N ARG A 142 3.09 6.36 3.82
CA ARG A 142 3.14 7.17 5.05
C ARG A 142 4.52 7.15 5.71
N LEU A 143 5.19 5.99 5.74
CA LEU A 143 6.55 5.87 6.29
C LEU A 143 7.63 6.55 5.42
N ALA A 144 7.27 6.93 4.20
CA ALA A 144 8.13 7.62 3.24
C ALA A 144 7.78 9.10 3.10
N ASP A 145 6.82 9.61 3.89
CA ASP A 145 6.29 10.97 3.77
C ASP A 145 5.85 11.32 2.32
N GLY A 146 5.34 10.32 1.59
CA GLY A 146 4.90 10.46 0.20
C GLY A 146 6.01 10.41 -0.85
N ASP A 147 7.29 10.24 -0.48
CA ASP A 147 8.37 10.06 -1.47
C ASP A 147 8.18 8.77 -2.26
N LEU A 148 8.02 8.89 -3.59
CA LEU A 148 7.72 7.74 -4.44
C LEU A 148 8.78 6.64 -4.31
N CYS A 149 10.05 7.00 -4.48
CA CYS A 149 11.10 5.99 -4.57
C CYS A 149 11.27 5.25 -3.24
N THR A 150 11.18 5.95 -2.11
CA THR A 150 11.22 5.38 -0.77
C THR A 150 9.99 4.53 -0.49
N THR A 151 8.81 4.96 -0.94
CA THR A 151 7.56 4.21 -0.85
C THR A 151 7.68 2.85 -1.53
N VAL A 152 8.07 2.84 -2.81
CA VAL A 152 8.14 1.57 -3.57
C VAL A 152 9.31 0.69 -3.12
N MET A 153 10.40 1.30 -2.61
CA MET A 153 11.48 0.57 -1.96
C MET A 153 10.99 -0.14 -0.70
N LYS A 154 10.26 0.56 0.17
CA LYS A 154 9.68 -0.01 1.40
C LYS A 154 8.62 -1.08 1.12
N TYR A 155 7.79 -0.89 0.09
CA TYR A 155 6.85 -1.91 -0.35
C TYR A 155 7.57 -3.21 -0.73
N ARG A 156 8.58 -3.10 -1.60
CA ARG A 156 9.32 -4.24 -2.15
C ARG A 156 10.25 -4.91 -1.13
N ALA A 157 10.97 -4.12 -0.32
CA ALA A 157 12.05 -4.60 0.54
C ALA A 157 11.63 -4.75 2.02
N GLY A 158 10.41 -4.33 2.36
CA GLY A 158 9.90 -4.27 3.72
C GLY A 158 9.98 -2.86 4.30
N HIS A 159 8.99 -2.53 5.15
CA HIS A 159 8.83 -1.18 5.72
C HIS A 159 10.03 -0.66 6.52
N ASN A 160 10.85 -1.58 7.07
CA ASN A 160 12.04 -1.25 7.86
C ASN A 160 13.30 -1.01 6.99
N GLU A 161 13.26 -1.24 5.68
CA GLU A 161 14.40 -0.89 4.83
C GLU A 161 14.54 0.63 4.71
N SER A 162 15.78 1.08 4.80
CA SER A 162 16.19 2.49 4.76
C SER A 162 17.22 2.78 3.68
N ARG A 163 17.72 1.74 3.00
CA ARG A 163 18.77 1.84 1.99
C ARG A 163 18.25 1.38 0.63
N PHE A 164 18.77 1.97 -0.43
CA PHE A 164 18.42 1.56 -1.78
C PHE A 164 19.35 0.44 -2.27
N SER A 165 18.77 -0.69 -2.65
CA SER A 165 19.48 -1.65 -3.48
C SER A 165 19.40 -1.27 -4.96
N ALA A 166 20.31 -1.77 -5.81
CA ALA A 166 20.18 -1.62 -7.26
C ALA A 166 18.82 -2.12 -7.81
N LEU A 167 18.21 -3.11 -7.14
CA LEU A 167 16.85 -3.58 -7.46
C LEU A 167 15.77 -2.55 -7.09
N SER A 168 15.94 -1.84 -5.98
CA SER A 168 14.99 -0.82 -5.53
C SER A 168 15.06 0.43 -6.41
N VAL A 169 16.26 0.80 -6.86
CA VAL A 169 16.42 1.88 -7.85
C VAL A 169 15.71 1.52 -9.16
N ARG A 170 15.92 0.30 -9.68
CA ARG A 170 15.21 -0.18 -10.88
C ARG A 170 13.70 -0.26 -10.70
N TYR A 171 13.25 -0.65 -9.50
CA TYR A 171 11.82 -0.66 -9.20
C TYR A 171 11.25 0.77 -9.24
N CYS A 172 11.94 1.75 -8.66
CA CYS A 172 11.52 3.15 -8.76
C CYS A 172 11.49 3.65 -10.21
N GLN A 173 12.52 3.33 -11.01
CA GLN A 173 12.54 3.66 -12.44
C GLN A 173 11.30 3.12 -13.18
N ARG A 174 10.92 1.85 -12.93
CA ARG A 174 9.72 1.25 -13.52
C ARG A 174 8.45 1.97 -13.07
N ALA A 175 8.34 2.29 -11.77
CA ALA A 175 7.19 3.02 -11.24
C ALA A 175 7.04 4.40 -11.89
N ARG A 176 8.13 5.17 -11.99
CA ARG A 176 8.13 6.48 -12.68
C ARG A 176 7.73 6.36 -14.14
N SER A 177 8.22 5.36 -14.86
CA SER A 177 7.86 5.15 -16.27
C SER A 177 6.37 4.86 -16.46
N ILE A 178 5.76 4.06 -15.57
CA ILE A 178 4.33 3.75 -15.64
C ILE A 178 3.50 4.99 -15.27
N LEU A 179 3.86 5.69 -14.21
CA LEU A 179 3.19 6.92 -13.77
C LEU A 179 3.24 8.01 -14.85
N ALA A 180 4.39 8.22 -15.49
CA ALA A 180 4.55 9.17 -16.57
C ALA A 180 3.67 8.82 -17.78
N ARG A 181 3.54 7.53 -18.14
CA ARG A 181 2.62 7.07 -19.20
C ARG A 181 1.15 7.39 -18.88
N GLU A 182 0.80 7.46 -17.60
CA GLU A 182 -0.55 7.88 -17.18
C GLU A 182 -0.68 9.40 -17.03
N GLY A 183 0.39 10.17 -17.25
CA GLY A 183 0.42 11.63 -17.11
C GLY A 183 0.60 12.11 -15.67
N PHE A 184 1.15 11.27 -14.80
CA PHE A 184 1.57 11.65 -13.45
C PHE A 184 3.08 11.85 -13.45
N GLU A 185 3.49 13.11 -13.57
CA GLU A 185 4.90 13.48 -13.50
C GLU A 185 5.42 13.32 -12.08
N VAL A 186 6.61 12.74 -11.97
CA VAL A 186 7.29 12.55 -10.69
C VAL A 186 8.62 13.24 -10.78
N ASP A 187 8.77 14.30 -10.00
CA ASP A 187 9.96 15.13 -9.97
C ASP A 187 11.08 14.51 -9.12
N GLY A 188 12.27 15.10 -9.22
CA GLY A 188 13.41 14.77 -8.38
C GLY A 188 14.35 13.69 -8.94
N PRO A 189 15.58 13.61 -8.40
CA PRO A 189 16.58 12.65 -8.84
C PRO A 189 16.20 11.23 -8.43
N LEU A 190 16.68 10.24 -9.19
CA LEU A 190 16.64 8.86 -8.73
C LEU A 190 17.62 8.65 -7.57
N PRO A 191 17.28 7.80 -6.59
CA PRO A 191 18.17 7.48 -5.48
C PRO A 191 19.38 6.68 -5.97
N VAL A 192 20.51 6.88 -5.31
CA VAL A 192 21.73 6.11 -5.56
C VAL A 192 21.67 4.79 -4.79
N ALA A 193 22.01 3.68 -5.46
CA ALA A 193 22.07 2.38 -4.81
C ALA A 193 23.21 2.35 -3.76
N THR A 194 22.85 2.04 -2.52
CA THR A 194 23.78 1.85 -1.40
C THR A 194 24.37 0.43 -1.38
N PHE A 195 23.74 -0.55 -2.06
CA PHE A 195 24.25 -1.92 -2.15
C PHE A 195 23.70 -2.73 -3.34
N GLY A 196 24.42 -3.80 -3.69
CA GLY A 196 24.15 -4.65 -4.85
C GLY A 196 24.84 -4.12 -6.11
N PHE A 197 25.51 -5.00 -6.85
CA PHE A 197 26.25 -4.62 -8.06
C PHE A 197 25.38 -3.82 -9.03
N SER A 198 25.72 -2.55 -9.23
CA SER A 198 25.32 -1.75 -10.38
C SER A 198 26.40 -1.91 -11.44
N THR A 199 26.12 -2.60 -12.54
CA THR A 199 26.92 -2.48 -13.77
C THR A 199 26.67 -1.15 -14.48
N PHE A 200 26.29 -0.12 -13.73
CA PHE A 200 26.03 1.23 -14.21
C PHE A 200 26.62 2.19 -13.17
N SER A 201 27.94 2.14 -13.03
CA SER A 201 28.69 3.37 -12.79
C SER A 201 29.07 3.89 -14.16
N ALA A 202 28.66 5.12 -14.46
CA ALA A 202 29.15 5.86 -15.60
C ALA A 202 30.68 6.05 -15.44
N GLY A 203 31.43 5.72 -16.50
CA GLY A 203 32.83 6.11 -16.68
C GLY A 203 33.86 5.22 -15.97
N GLY A 204 34.80 4.67 -16.75
CA GLY A 204 36.05 4.10 -16.24
C GLY A 204 36.31 2.68 -16.72
N GLU A 205 37.28 2.56 -17.63
CA GLU A 205 37.89 1.34 -18.13
C GLU A 205 38.31 0.40 -16.98
N ASP A 206 37.98 -0.88 -17.09
CA ASP A 206 38.98 -1.94 -17.06
C ASP A 206 38.35 -3.32 -17.30
N SER A 207 38.92 -3.98 -18.29
CA SER A 207 38.52 -5.28 -18.80
C SER A 207 39.14 -6.38 -17.94
N ALA A 208 38.31 -7.20 -17.28
CA ALA A 208 38.75 -8.47 -16.68
C ALA A 208 37.95 -9.65 -17.27
N PRO A 209 38.58 -10.79 -17.59
CA PRO A 209 38.02 -11.81 -18.47
C PRO A 209 36.91 -12.64 -17.80
N ALA A 210 35.94 -13.05 -18.62
CA ALA A 210 34.71 -13.73 -18.23
C ALA A 210 34.95 -15.13 -17.63
N ALA A 211 34.84 -15.25 -16.30
CA ALA A 211 34.58 -16.52 -15.64
C ALA A 211 33.16 -17.00 -15.97
N GLY A 212 33.02 -18.22 -16.52
CA GLY A 212 31.77 -18.77 -17.04
C GLY A 212 30.57 -18.64 -16.10
N LYS A 213 29.41 -18.26 -16.66
CA LYS A 213 28.15 -18.01 -15.93
C LYS A 213 27.79 -19.20 -15.02
N ARG A 214 27.88 -19.01 -13.71
CA ARG A 214 27.45 -19.99 -12.69
C ARG A 214 25.97 -19.77 -12.34
N VAL A 215 25.24 -20.85 -12.13
CA VAL A 215 23.80 -20.88 -11.79
C VAL A 215 23.65 -21.30 -10.34
N CYS A 216 22.85 -20.57 -9.57
CA CYS A 216 22.51 -20.97 -8.21
C CYS A 216 21.55 -22.16 -8.22
N VAL A 217 21.89 -23.24 -7.53
CA VAL A 217 21.06 -24.46 -7.45
C VAL A 217 20.49 -24.72 -6.07
N ARG A 218 20.99 -24.07 -5.02
CA ARG A 218 20.46 -24.20 -3.65
C ARG A 218 20.51 -22.85 -2.96
N ARG A 219 19.38 -22.43 -2.39
CA ARG A 219 19.29 -21.22 -1.58
C ARG A 219 19.10 -21.62 -0.12
N VAL A 220 19.66 -20.82 0.78
CA VAL A 220 19.47 -20.95 2.22
C VAL A 220 18.93 -19.65 2.78
N PHE A 221 18.11 -19.78 3.80
CA PHE A 221 17.63 -18.63 4.55
C PHE A 221 18.79 -17.97 5.28
N VAL A 222 18.89 -16.65 5.15
CA VAL A 222 19.88 -15.85 5.89
C VAL A 222 19.16 -14.63 6.46
N PRO A 223 19.11 -14.45 7.79
CA PRO A 223 18.57 -13.24 8.39
C PRO A 223 19.25 -11.99 7.84
N GLY A 224 18.47 -10.98 7.45
CA GLY A 224 18.95 -9.71 6.91
C GLY A 224 18.47 -9.41 5.48
N PRO A 225 19.05 -8.40 4.80
CA PRO A 225 18.52 -7.80 3.54
C PRO A 225 18.54 -8.73 2.31
N ARG A 226 18.94 -9.99 2.49
CA ARG A 226 18.86 -11.07 1.51
C ARG A 226 18.36 -12.33 2.21
N TYR A 227 17.04 -12.45 2.35
CA TYR A 227 16.39 -13.60 3.00
C TYR A 227 16.71 -14.93 2.31
N MET A 228 17.16 -14.92 1.05
CA MET A 228 17.73 -16.09 0.38
C MET A 228 19.11 -15.82 -0.23
N LYS A 229 20.16 -16.45 0.31
CA LYS A 229 21.48 -16.49 -0.32
C LYS A 229 21.69 -17.80 -1.06
N CYS A 230 22.41 -17.73 -2.17
CA CYS A 230 22.85 -18.95 -2.83
C CYS A 230 23.88 -19.67 -1.96
N ALA A 231 23.59 -20.91 -1.59
CA ALA A 231 24.51 -21.78 -0.86
C ALA A 231 25.29 -22.71 -1.78
N ASP A 232 24.87 -22.88 -3.04
CA ASP A 232 25.57 -23.74 -4.00
C ASP A 232 25.42 -23.23 -5.44
N TYR A 233 26.55 -23.01 -6.11
CA TYR A 233 26.65 -22.57 -7.50
C TYR A 233 27.19 -23.69 -8.37
N ARG A 234 26.53 -23.94 -9.50
CA ARG A 234 26.94 -24.96 -10.48
C ARG A 234 27.03 -24.38 -11.87
N ASN A 235 27.69 -25.08 -12.78
CA ASN A 235 27.61 -24.72 -14.19
C ASN A 235 26.21 -25.02 -14.77
N ALA A 236 25.92 -24.48 -15.95
CA ALA A 236 24.60 -24.59 -16.56
C ALA A 236 24.14 -26.04 -16.81
N ARG A 237 25.07 -26.96 -17.13
CA ARG A 237 24.75 -28.37 -17.36
C ARG A 237 24.32 -29.06 -16.07
N GLN A 238 25.12 -28.91 -15.01
CA GLN A 238 24.83 -29.46 -13.68
C GLN A 238 23.53 -28.89 -13.10
N ALA A 239 23.28 -27.59 -13.28
CA ALA A 239 22.04 -26.96 -12.82
C ALA A 239 20.78 -27.53 -13.51
N ARG A 240 20.85 -27.88 -14.80
CA ARG A 240 19.77 -28.57 -15.50
C ARG A 240 19.51 -29.95 -14.92
N GLN A 241 20.56 -30.74 -14.72
CA GLN A 241 20.45 -32.08 -14.13
C GLN A 241 19.82 -32.06 -12.73
N ILE A 242 20.27 -31.13 -11.87
CA ILE A 242 19.72 -30.98 -10.50
C ILE A 242 18.23 -30.62 -10.54
N ARG A 243 17.81 -29.74 -11.46
CA ARG A 243 16.37 -29.41 -11.62
C ARG A 243 15.56 -30.62 -12.06
N THR A 244 16.04 -31.38 -13.04
CA THR A 244 15.36 -32.60 -13.50
C THR A 244 15.24 -33.64 -12.39
N LEU A 245 16.29 -33.84 -11.59
CA LEU A 245 16.27 -34.78 -10.47
C LEU A 245 15.29 -34.35 -9.37
N ARG A 246 15.27 -33.07 -8.99
CA ARG A 246 14.30 -32.56 -8.01
C ARG A 246 12.86 -32.71 -8.49
N ALA A 247 12.59 -32.40 -9.76
CA ALA A 247 11.27 -32.60 -10.34
C ALA A 247 10.81 -34.06 -10.24
N ARG A 248 11.71 -35.04 -10.39
CA ARG A 248 11.38 -36.46 -10.23
C ARG A 248 11.16 -36.87 -8.77
N LEU A 249 11.95 -36.31 -7.85
CA LEU A 249 11.91 -36.69 -6.44
C LEU A 249 10.76 -36.06 -5.65
N PHE A 250 10.21 -34.93 -6.13
CA PHE A 250 9.23 -34.12 -5.38
C PHE A 250 7.93 -33.84 -6.16
N ALA A 251 7.69 -34.51 -7.30
CA ALA A 251 6.41 -34.42 -8.03
C ALA A 251 5.45 -35.59 -7.70
N GLY A 252 5.43 -36.00 -6.42
CA GLY A 252 4.45 -36.92 -5.85
C GLY A 252 3.61 -36.22 -4.80
#